data_AF-A0AAN8ACW3-F1
#
_entry.id   AF-A0AAN8ACW3-F1
#
_cell.length_a   1.000
_cell.length_b   1.000
_cell.length_c   1.000
_cell.angle_alpha   90.00
_cell.angle_beta   90.00
_cell.angle_gamma   90.00
#
_symmetry.space_group_name_H-M   'P 1'
#
loop_
_entity.id
_entity.type
_entity.pdbx_description
1 polymer ?
#
loop_
_entity_poly.entity_id
_entity_poly.type
_entity_poly.pdbx_seq_one_letter_code
_entity_poly.pdbx_strand_id
1 'polypeptide(L)'
;MVRPAKNSNTTEEPDVIKAMEKVKTMKYSPPYGATNGTSTGDTCPTCRGTGRIPRGHEGQLVAVIPCNDVRLKPRRTKLYVCVSMVLCLLLCNLILFFLFPRSVTLTPVSVLSVMVYFTPDTVEMEVTNLVNISNQNFVPVKIVEFTIQGLVSNAVVGKTKISNMTDIQPRSQNSYTIEIDLPLADKGLNTYCKSSSIKIHTLFLQLQMTLNISYLSHMEQLSLDTYEYIDCGTNSTTPHPVR
;
A
#
# COMPACT_ATOMS: atom_id res chain seq x y z
N MET A 1 -68.71 -26.18 -41.03
CA MET A 1 -68.70 -26.31 -39.55
C MET A 1 -67.67 -25.33 -39.01
N VAL A 2 -68.12 -24.34 -38.23
CA VAL A 2 -67.29 -23.32 -37.57
C VAL A 2 -67.69 -23.28 -36.10
N ARG A 3 -66.69 -23.05 -35.23
CA ARG A 3 -66.68 -22.67 -33.79
C ARG A 3 -66.02 -23.73 -32.88
N PRO A 4 -65.49 -23.34 -31.69
CA PRO A 4 -64.63 -22.18 -31.41
C PRO A 4 -63.52 -22.48 -30.37
N ALA A 5 -62.72 -21.46 -30.09
CA ALA A 5 -61.68 -21.38 -29.05
C ALA A 5 -62.18 -21.72 -27.63
N LYS A 6 -61.28 -22.29 -26.82
CA LYS A 6 -61.45 -22.50 -25.37
C LYS A 6 -60.34 -21.79 -24.61
N ASN A 7 -60.75 -20.82 -23.79
CA ASN A 7 -59.94 -20.13 -22.78
C ASN A 7 -59.26 -21.14 -21.84
N SER A 8 -57.96 -20.97 -21.60
CA SER A 8 -57.29 -21.51 -20.42
C SER A 8 -56.85 -20.36 -19.53
N ASN A 9 -57.54 -20.21 -18.39
CA ASN A 9 -57.10 -19.39 -17.27
C ASN A 9 -55.72 -19.87 -16.82
N THR A 10 -54.71 -19.01 -16.91
CA THR A 10 -53.42 -19.26 -16.26
C THR A 10 -53.48 -18.64 -14.88
N THR A 11 -53.56 -19.51 -13.89
CA THR A 11 -53.46 -19.21 -12.46
C THR A 11 -52.15 -18.48 -12.18
N GLU A 12 -52.22 -17.21 -11.76
CA GLU A 12 -51.04 -16.45 -11.35
C GLU A 12 -50.46 -17.04 -10.06
N GLU A 13 -49.14 -17.26 -10.07
CA GLU A 13 -48.37 -17.92 -9.03
C GLU A 13 -48.30 -17.06 -7.74
N PRO A 14 -48.48 -17.66 -6.54
CA PRO A 14 -48.67 -16.92 -5.28
C PRO A 14 -47.48 -16.04 -4.86
N ASP A 15 -46.27 -16.27 -5.38
CA ASP A 15 -45.08 -15.48 -5.04
C ASP A 15 -45.02 -14.13 -5.78
N VAL A 16 -45.62 -14.02 -6.98
CA VAL A 16 -45.68 -12.75 -7.73
C VAL A 16 -46.67 -11.79 -7.06
N ILE A 17 -47.78 -12.31 -6.54
CA ILE A 17 -48.79 -11.55 -5.80
C ILE A 17 -48.17 -10.99 -4.51
N LYS A 18 -47.39 -11.80 -3.79
CA LYS A 18 -46.69 -11.38 -2.55
C LYS A 18 -45.63 -10.30 -2.80
N ALA A 19 -44.91 -10.36 -3.91
CA ALA A 19 -43.93 -9.35 -4.30
C ALA A 19 -44.61 -8.03 -4.72
N MET A 20 -45.72 -8.09 -5.48
CA MET A 20 -46.50 -6.91 -5.84
C MET A 20 -47.18 -6.28 -4.60
N GLU A 21 -47.63 -7.09 -3.64
CA GLU A 21 -48.22 -6.64 -2.38
C GLU A 21 -47.17 -5.96 -1.47
N LYS A 22 -45.93 -6.49 -1.40
CA LYS A 22 -44.77 -5.83 -0.74
C LYS A 22 -44.39 -4.50 -1.38
N VAL A 23 -44.43 -4.42 -2.72
CA VAL A 23 -44.13 -3.17 -3.44
C VAL A 23 -45.27 -2.15 -3.28
N LYS A 24 -46.52 -2.61 -3.17
CA LYS A 24 -47.71 -1.77 -2.93
C LYS A 24 -47.76 -1.24 -1.49
N THR A 25 -47.39 -2.06 -0.51
CA THR A 25 -47.27 -1.65 0.91
C THR A 25 -46.10 -0.70 1.17
N MET A 26 -44.98 -0.80 0.43
CA MET A 26 -43.91 0.21 0.52
C MET A 26 -44.25 1.57 -0.13
N LYS A 27 -45.18 1.61 -1.08
CA LYS A 27 -45.60 2.87 -1.73
C LYS A 27 -46.70 3.62 -0.99
N TYR A 28 -47.43 2.94 -0.10
CA TYR A 28 -48.54 3.53 0.65
C TYR A 28 -48.27 3.44 2.15
N SER A 29 -47.57 4.43 2.69
CA SER A 29 -47.63 4.72 4.12
C SER A 29 -48.92 5.52 4.36
N PRO A 30 -49.85 5.05 5.21
CA PRO A 30 -51.06 5.81 5.50
C PRO A 30 -50.69 7.17 6.13
N PRO A 31 -51.45 8.24 5.83
CA PRO A 31 -51.25 9.52 6.51
C PRO A 31 -51.43 9.35 8.02
N TYR A 32 -50.55 9.97 8.79
CA TYR A 32 -50.56 9.89 10.26
C TYR A 32 -51.96 10.18 10.81
N GLY A 33 -52.53 9.22 11.54
CA GLY A 33 -53.84 9.33 12.18
C GLY A 33 -54.93 8.41 11.61
N ALA A 34 -54.82 7.97 10.35
CA ALA A 34 -55.86 7.13 9.75
C ALA A 34 -55.60 5.63 10.02
N THR A 35 -56.03 5.13 11.18
CA THR A 35 -55.94 3.68 11.46
C THR A 35 -56.98 2.87 10.70
N ASN A 36 -58.07 3.48 10.21
CA ASN A 36 -59.23 2.74 9.67
C ASN A 36 -59.76 3.24 8.30
N GLY A 37 -59.03 4.05 7.54
CA GLY A 37 -59.43 4.41 6.17
C GLY A 37 -60.72 5.24 6.02
N THR A 38 -61.36 5.65 7.11
CA THR A 38 -62.51 6.55 7.14
C THR A 38 -62.07 7.99 7.35
N SER A 39 -62.39 8.86 6.39
CA SER A 39 -62.06 10.28 6.36
C SER A 39 -62.99 11.12 7.27
N THR A 40 -63.03 10.82 8.57
CA THR A 40 -63.62 11.70 9.58
C THR A 40 -62.49 12.19 10.45
N GLY A 41 -62.29 13.50 10.56
CA GLY A 41 -61.13 14.12 11.20
C GLY A 41 -60.83 13.54 12.58
N ASP A 42 -59.89 12.61 12.63
CA ASP A 42 -59.46 11.97 13.86
C ASP A 42 -58.79 13.03 14.74
N THR A 43 -59.33 13.18 15.95
CA THR A 43 -58.83 14.15 16.92
C THR A 43 -57.40 13.77 17.31
N CYS A 44 -56.44 14.68 17.11
CA CYS A 44 -55.02 14.40 17.38
C CYS A 44 -54.83 13.85 18.81
N PRO A 45 -54.27 12.64 18.99
CA PRO A 45 -54.20 11.97 20.28
C PRO A 45 -53.36 12.74 21.31
N THR A 46 -52.40 13.54 20.85
CA THR A 46 -51.47 14.30 21.69
C THR A 46 -52.06 15.60 22.22
N CYS A 47 -52.83 16.34 21.41
CA CYS A 47 -53.42 17.62 21.81
C CYS A 47 -54.94 17.54 22.05
N ARG A 48 -55.57 16.37 21.81
CA ARG A 48 -57.02 16.13 21.90
C ARG A 48 -57.89 17.23 21.26
N GLY A 49 -57.39 17.86 20.19
CA GLY A 49 -58.07 18.96 19.50
C GLY A 49 -57.98 20.34 20.18
N THR A 50 -57.29 20.45 21.32
CA THR A 50 -57.16 21.71 22.08
C THR A 50 -55.99 22.60 21.66
N GLY A 51 -55.08 22.06 20.82
CA GLY A 51 -53.87 22.77 20.38
C GLY A 51 -52.84 23.03 21.49
N ARG A 52 -53.08 22.56 22.72
CA ARG A 52 -52.16 22.68 23.86
C ARG A 52 -51.71 21.30 24.33
N ILE A 53 -50.44 21.19 24.68
CA ILE A 53 -49.85 19.96 25.20
C ILE A 53 -49.83 20.05 26.74
N PRO A 54 -50.36 19.05 27.48
CA PRO A 54 -50.33 19.05 28.94
C PRO A 54 -48.90 19.03 29.47
N ARG A 55 -48.55 20.00 30.33
CA ARG A 55 -47.23 20.07 30.97
C ARG A 55 -47.08 18.88 31.93
N GLY A 56 -46.19 17.96 31.58
CA GLY A 56 -45.97 16.68 32.28
C GLY A 56 -45.81 15.47 31.34
N HIS A 57 -46.22 15.58 30.07
CA HIS A 57 -46.04 14.53 29.04
C HIS A 57 -44.96 14.89 28.00
N GLU A 58 -44.20 15.95 28.25
CA GLU A 58 -43.20 16.49 27.31
C GLU A 58 -42.08 15.49 27.01
N GLY A 59 -41.68 14.67 27.98
CA GLY A 59 -40.66 13.64 27.83
C GLY A 59 -41.07 12.41 27.01
N GLN A 60 -42.36 12.26 26.67
CA GLN A 60 -42.88 11.17 25.85
C GLN A 60 -43.10 11.58 24.38
N LEU A 61 -42.85 12.85 24.05
CA LEU A 61 -42.99 13.38 22.70
C LEU A 61 -41.78 12.96 21.86
N VAL A 62 -41.95 11.94 21.04
CA VAL A 62 -40.97 11.56 20.02
C VAL A 62 -41.45 12.10 18.68
N ALA A 63 -40.73 13.07 18.13
CA ALA A 63 -40.97 13.54 16.78
C ALA A 63 -40.50 12.48 15.80
N VAL A 64 -41.42 11.68 15.28
CA VAL A 64 -41.14 10.71 14.22
C VAL A 64 -41.40 11.39 12.87
N ILE A 65 -40.34 11.77 12.16
CA ILE A 65 -40.46 12.37 10.82
C ILE A 65 -40.63 11.22 9.80
N PRO A 66 -41.78 11.07 9.14
CA PRO A 66 -41.98 10.00 8.18
C PRO A 66 -41.03 10.16 6.99
N CYS A 67 -40.42 9.06 6.53
CA CYS A 67 -39.47 9.07 5.41
C CYS A 67 -40.05 9.62 4.09
N ASN A 68 -41.38 9.70 3.97
CA ASN A 68 -42.09 10.22 2.81
C ASN A 68 -42.65 11.65 3.02
N ASP A 69 -42.14 12.38 4.01
CA ASP A 69 -42.52 13.79 4.24
C ASP A 69 -42.19 14.63 2.99
N VAL A 70 -43.22 15.23 2.41
CA VAL A 70 -43.14 16.06 1.19
C VAL A 70 -42.19 17.25 1.39
N ARG A 71 -42.06 17.75 2.62
CA ARG A 71 -41.14 18.85 2.97
C ARG A 71 -39.68 18.46 2.83
N LEU A 72 -39.35 17.18 3.01
CA LEU A 72 -37.99 16.65 2.87
C LEU A 72 -37.54 16.50 1.40
N LYS A 73 -38.41 16.81 0.41
CA LYS A 73 -38.15 16.60 -1.04
C LYS A 73 -37.36 15.30 -1.28
N PRO A 74 -37.92 14.13 -0.91
CA PRO A 74 -37.18 12.88 -0.70
C PRO A 74 -36.31 12.46 -1.90
N ARG A 75 -36.71 12.78 -3.14
CA ARG A 75 -35.91 12.53 -4.34
C ARG A 75 -34.61 13.35 -4.39
N ARG A 76 -34.63 14.62 -3.97
CA ARG A 76 -33.44 15.49 -3.94
C ARG A 76 -32.54 15.14 -2.76
N THR A 77 -33.12 14.94 -1.58
CA THR A 77 -32.34 14.56 -0.38
C THR A 77 -31.65 13.21 -0.55
N LYS A 78 -32.33 12.20 -1.14
CA LYS A 78 -31.69 10.92 -1.50
C LYS A 78 -30.51 11.11 -2.47
N LEU A 79 -30.66 11.95 -3.50
CA LEU A 79 -29.57 12.25 -4.43
C LEU A 79 -28.38 12.90 -3.72
N TYR A 80 -28.61 13.92 -2.88
CA TYR A 80 -27.54 14.59 -2.14
C TYR A 80 -26.80 13.64 -1.20
N VAL A 81 -27.53 12.79 -0.47
CA VAL A 81 -26.92 11.79 0.43
C VAL A 81 -26.11 10.77 -0.37
N CYS A 82 -26.63 10.24 -1.49
CA CYS A 82 -25.90 9.30 -2.33
C CYS A 82 -24.64 9.95 -2.93
N VAL A 83 -24.73 11.17 -3.45
CA VAL A 83 -23.57 11.91 -4.00
C VAL A 83 -22.54 12.18 -2.90
N SER A 84 -22.99 12.56 -1.70
CA SER A 84 -22.11 12.77 -0.55
C SER A 84 -21.38 11.48 -0.14
N MET A 85 -22.08 10.34 -0.09
CA MET A 85 -21.46 9.05 0.21
C MET A 85 -20.42 8.67 -0.85
N VAL A 86 -20.75 8.80 -2.14
CA VAL A 86 -19.82 8.50 -3.24
C VAL A 86 -18.59 9.41 -3.18
N LEU A 87 -18.78 10.72 -2.98
CA LEU A 87 -17.68 11.66 -2.87
C LEU A 87 -16.76 11.33 -1.68
N CYS A 88 -17.34 10.99 -0.52
CA CYS A 88 -16.58 10.57 0.65
C CYS A 88 -15.75 9.31 0.36
N LEU A 89 -16.37 8.28 -0.23
CA LEU A 89 -15.67 7.05 -0.62
C LEU A 89 -14.53 7.33 -1.61
N LEU A 90 -14.76 8.17 -2.62
CA LEU A 90 -13.72 8.55 -3.58
C LEU A 90 -12.55 9.26 -2.89
N LEU A 91 -12.83 10.22 -1.99
CA LEU A 91 -11.80 10.91 -1.24
C LEU A 91 -11.01 9.95 -0.33
N CYS A 92 -11.69 9.06 0.39
CA CYS A 92 -11.03 8.05 1.22
C CYS A 92 -10.13 7.12 0.39
N ASN A 93 -10.61 6.63 -0.75
CA ASN A 93 -9.81 5.80 -1.65
C ASN A 93 -8.60 6.56 -2.21
N LEU A 94 -8.76 7.84 -2.54
CA LEU A 94 -7.67 8.68 -3.04
C LEU A 94 -6.58 8.88 -1.97
N ILE A 95 -6.99 9.17 -0.73
CA ILE A 95 -6.10 9.30 0.43
C ILE A 95 -5.33 8.00 0.64
N LEU A 96 -6.03 6.85 0.66
CA LEU A 96 -5.39 5.55 0.79
C LEU A 96 -4.43 5.29 -0.37
N PHE A 97 -4.83 5.54 -1.62
CA PHE A 97 -3.97 5.29 -2.79
C PHE A 97 -2.63 6.05 -2.74
N PHE A 98 -2.64 7.30 -2.26
CA PHE A 98 -1.42 8.12 -2.17
C PHE A 98 -0.56 7.82 -0.94
N LEU A 99 -1.18 7.51 0.20
CA LEU A 99 -0.48 7.25 1.46
C LEU A 99 -0.11 5.78 1.67
N PHE A 100 -0.74 4.85 0.95
CA PHE A 100 -0.43 3.44 1.09
C PHE A 100 1.00 3.18 0.62
N PRO A 101 1.86 2.58 1.46
CA PRO A 101 3.26 2.40 1.15
C PRO A 101 3.41 1.47 -0.05
N ARG A 102 4.20 1.92 -1.00
CA ARG A 102 4.69 1.17 -2.16
C ARG A 102 6.13 0.76 -1.92
N SER A 103 6.61 -0.19 -2.72
CA SER A 103 7.95 -0.73 -2.57
C SER A 103 9.03 0.34 -2.78
N VAL A 104 10.05 0.27 -1.93
CA VAL A 104 11.39 0.80 -2.24
C VAL A 104 12.23 -0.39 -2.66
N THR A 105 13.06 -0.23 -3.68
CA THR A 105 13.89 -1.34 -4.18
C THR A 105 15.34 -0.91 -4.25
N LEU A 106 16.20 -1.72 -3.63
CA LEU A 106 17.65 -1.66 -3.77
C LEU A 106 18.05 -2.66 -4.86
N THR A 107 18.61 -2.17 -5.95
CA THR A 107 19.08 -2.97 -7.09
C THR A 107 20.56 -2.74 -7.32
N PRO A 108 21.38 -3.80 -7.39
CA PRO A 108 22.77 -3.66 -7.77
C PRO A 108 22.83 -3.42 -9.28
N VAL A 109 23.65 -2.46 -9.72
CA VAL A 109 23.86 -2.24 -11.16
C VAL A 109 25.05 -3.07 -11.61
N SER A 110 26.20 -2.89 -10.96
CA SER A 110 27.43 -3.63 -11.25
C SER A 110 28.53 -3.25 -10.26
N VAL A 111 29.52 -4.12 -10.09
CA VAL A 111 30.84 -3.71 -9.61
C VAL A 111 31.54 -2.97 -10.76
N LEU A 112 32.05 -1.76 -10.52
CA LEU A 112 32.71 -0.94 -11.54
C LEU A 112 34.19 -1.27 -11.65
N SER A 113 34.87 -1.38 -10.50
CA SER A 113 36.30 -1.62 -10.43
C SER A 113 36.69 -2.26 -9.10
N VAL A 114 37.77 -3.04 -9.15
CA VAL A 114 38.46 -3.54 -7.98
C VAL A 114 39.93 -3.13 -8.10
N MET A 115 40.41 -2.34 -7.16
CA MET A 115 41.82 -1.97 -7.05
C MET A 115 42.47 -2.79 -5.95
N VAL A 116 43.66 -3.32 -6.22
CA VAL A 116 44.38 -4.18 -5.27
C VAL A 116 45.70 -3.54 -4.90
N TYR A 117 45.89 -3.33 -3.60
CA TYR A 117 47.08 -2.75 -3.01
C TYR A 117 47.83 -3.82 -2.22
N PHE A 118 49.07 -4.06 -2.63
CA PHE A 118 49.96 -5.01 -1.96
C PHE A 118 50.86 -4.27 -0.97
N THR A 119 50.66 -4.50 0.32
CA THR A 119 51.61 -4.10 1.37
C THR A 119 52.44 -5.33 1.77
N PRO A 120 53.55 -5.19 2.52
CA PRO A 120 54.33 -6.35 2.97
C PRO A 120 53.47 -7.33 3.79
N ASP A 121 52.65 -6.80 4.69
CA ASP A 121 51.93 -7.59 5.70
C ASP A 121 50.48 -7.88 5.33
N THR A 122 49.85 -7.12 4.43
CA THR A 122 48.43 -7.28 4.04
C THR A 122 48.23 -7.13 2.52
N VAL A 123 47.06 -7.54 2.04
CA VAL A 123 46.54 -7.17 0.71
C VAL A 123 45.25 -6.40 0.97
N GLU A 124 45.14 -5.20 0.43
CA GLU A 124 43.96 -4.35 0.57
C GLU A 124 43.27 -4.27 -0.79
N MET A 125 41.96 -4.50 -0.82
CA MET A 125 41.18 -4.36 -2.04
C MET A 125 40.16 -3.25 -1.86
N GLU A 126 40.10 -2.33 -2.80
CA GLU A 126 39.10 -1.29 -2.85
C GLU A 126 38.10 -1.65 -3.96
N VAL A 127 36.85 -1.87 -3.57
CA VAL A 127 35.78 -2.29 -4.49
C VAL A 127 34.81 -1.14 -4.68
N THR A 128 34.69 -0.65 -5.91
CA THR A 128 33.75 0.40 -6.29
C THR A 128 32.49 -0.24 -6.86
N ASN A 129 31.34 0.01 -6.21
CA ASN A 129 30.04 -0.55 -6.58
C ASN A 129 29.08 0.53 -7.04
N LEU A 130 28.29 0.23 -8.07
CA LEU A 130 27.17 1.07 -8.49
C LEU A 130 25.86 0.45 -8.04
N VAL A 131 25.12 1.17 -7.19
CA VAL A 131 23.81 0.76 -6.69
C VAL A 131 22.73 1.75 -7.08
N ASN A 132 21.58 1.20 -7.45
CA ASN A 132 20.39 1.97 -7.77
C ASN A 132 19.34 1.77 -6.69
N ILE A 133 18.82 2.87 -6.17
CA ILE A 133 17.72 2.88 -5.21
C ILE A 133 16.51 3.54 -5.86
N SER A 134 15.42 2.78 -6.01
CA SER A 134 14.17 3.27 -6.60
C SER A 134 13.08 3.40 -5.55
N ASN A 135 12.40 4.54 -5.56
CA ASN A 135 11.27 4.83 -4.70
C ASN A 135 9.97 4.83 -5.53
N GLN A 136 9.11 3.83 -5.32
CA GLN A 136 7.81 3.78 -5.99
C GLN A 136 6.70 4.53 -5.23
N ASN A 137 6.98 5.09 -4.06
CA ASN A 137 6.04 5.87 -3.26
C ASN A 137 5.73 7.23 -3.88
N PHE A 138 4.59 7.81 -3.47
CA PHE A 138 4.21 9.20 -3.77
C PHE A 138 4.75 10.20 -2.73
N VAL A 139 5.51 9.72 -1.76
CA VAL A 139 6.17 10.51 -0.71
C VAL A 139 7.69 10.34 -0.82
N PRO A 140 8.48 11.35 -0.42
CA PRO A 140 9.93 11.22 -0.37
C PRO A 140 10.32 10.21 0.71
N VAL A 141 11.39 9.47 0.44
CA VAL A 141 11.95 8.47 1.37
C VAL A 141 13.30 8.96 1.82
N LYS A 142 13.51 9.01 3.14
CA LYS A 142 14.79 9.40 3.73
C LYS A 142 15.66 8.18 3.93
N ILE A 143 16.92 8.28 3.53
CA ILE A 143 17.91 7.25 3.79
C ILE A 143 18.55 7.55 5.14
N VAL A 144 18.28 6.72 6.13
CA VAL A 144 18.84 6.87 7.48
C VAL A 144 20.27 6.37 7.49
N GLU A 145 20.47 5.19 6.90
CA GLU A 145 21.74 4.50 6.96
C GLU A 145 21.84 3.48 5.83
N PHE A 146 22.96 3.49 5.13
CA PHE A 146 23.34 2.44 4.20
C PHE A 146 24.61 1.75 4.71
N THR A 147 24.58 0.43 4.80
CA THR A 147 25.71 -0.39 5.23
C THR A 147 26.02 -1.42 4.15
N ILE A 148 27.29 -1.55 3.79
CA ILE A 148 27.78 -2.59 2.89
C ILE A 148 28.87 -3.39 3.59
N GLN A 149 28.80 -4.71 3.48
CA GLN A 149 29.74 -5.65 4.07
C GLN A 149 30.28 -6.57 2.98
N GLY A 150 31.60 -6.70 2.89
CA GLY A 150 32.25 -7.65 1.99
C GLY A 150 32.66 -8.89 2.77
N LEU A 151 32.18 -10.05 2.32
CA LEU A 151 32.48 -11.35 2.88
C LEU A 151 33.27 -12.17 1.87
N VAL A 152 34.33 -12.82 2.35
CA VAL A 152 35.09 -13.81 1.58
C VAL A 152 35.07 -15.12 2.37
N SER A 153 34.64 -16.21 1.74
CA SER A 153 34.48 -17.52 2.41
C SER A 153 33.64 -17.45 3.70
N ASN A 154 32.56 -16.66 3.69
CA ASN A 154 31.66 -16.37 4.82
C ASN A 154 32.29 -15.60 6.00
N ALA A 155 33.54 -15.13 5.88
CA ALA A 155 34.17 -14.25 6.85
C ALA A 155 34.04 -12.79 6.40
N VAL A 156 33.61 -11.91 7.32
CA VAL A 156 33.52 -10.47 7.04
C VAL A 156 34.93 -9.89 6.96
N VAL A 157 35.29 -9.37 5.79
CA VAL A 157 36.61 -8.78 5.50
C VAL A 157 36.58 -7.26 5.65
N GLY A 158 35.47 -6.62 5.25
CA GLY A 158 35.32 -5.17 5.34
C GLY A 158 33.87 -4.75 5.53
N LYS A 159 33.68 -3.56 6.09
CA LYS A 159 32.37 -2.97 6.36
C LYS A 159 32.43 -1.45 6.24
N THR A 160 31.57 -0.90 5.39
CA THR A 160 31.41 0.55 5.22
C THR A 160 29.99 0.94 5.57
N LYS A 161 29.84 2.07 6.27
CA LYS A 161 28.56 2.63 6.67
C LYS A 161 28.48 4.09 6.29
N ILE A 162 27.38 4.47 5.64
CA ILE A 162 27.14 5.79 5.06
C ILE A 162 25.79 6.28 5.57
N SER A 163 25.77 7.41 6.26
CA SER A 163 24.54 8.02 6.81
C SER A 163 24.17 9.35 6.14
N ASN A 164 25.07 9.98 5.38
CA ASN A 164 24.84 11.27 4.73
C ASN A 164 24.43 11.07 3.26
N MET A 165 23.32 10.35 3.04
CA MET A 165 22.75 10.17 1.70
C MET A 165 21.59 11.12 1.47
N THR A 166 21.40 11.50 0.20
CA THR A 166 20.28 12.37 -0.21
C THR A 166 18.95 11.62 -0.17
N ASP A 167 17.90 12.32 0.26
CA ASP A 167 16.53 11.81 0.23
C ASP A 167 16.10 11.47 -1.22
N ILE A 168 15.39 10.36 -1.38
CA ILE A 168 14.90 9.90 -2.69
C ILE A 168 13.52 10.50 -2.92
N GLN A 169 13.39 11.21 -4.04
CA GLN A 169 12.15 11.88 -4.40
C GLN A 169 11.00 10.89 -4.67
N PRO A 170 9.73 11.35 -4.59
CA PRO A 170 8.59 10.53 -4.99
C PRO A 170 8.75 10.01 -6.42
N ARG A 171 8.45 8.72 -6.63
CA ARG A 171 8.41 8.09 -7.96
C ARG A 171 9.73 8.24 -8.76
N SER A 172 10.88 8.33 -8.09
CA SER A 172 12.18 8.52 -8.72
C SER A 172 13.15 7.38 -8.44
N GLN A 173 14.29 7.40 -9.12
CA GLN A 173 15.41 6.49 -8.92
C GLN A 173 16.71 7.29 -8.89
N ASN A 174 17.56 6.99 -7.91
CA ASN A 174 18.88 7.59 -7.78
C ASN A 174 19.95 6.49 -7.83
N SER A 175 21.09 6.83 -8.43
CA SER A 175 22.27 5.96 -8.51
C SER A 175 23.33 6.47 -7.54
N TYR A 176 23.98 5.55 -6.82
CA TYR A 176 25.05 5.85 -5.88
C TYR A 176 26.28 5.00 -6.22
N THR A 177 27.43 5.65 -6.32
CA THR A 177 28.73 4.99 -6.40
C THR A 177 29.28 4.86 -4.99
N ILE A 178 29.57 3.64 -4.56
CA ILE A 178 29.95 3.31 -3.18
C ILE A 178 31.25 2.51 -3.20
N GLU A 179 32.23 3.00 -2.46
CA GLU A 179 33.53 2.35 -2.28
C GLU A 179 33.55 1.60 -0.95
N ILE A 180 34.11 0.40 -0.97
CA ILE A 180 34.34 -0.43 0.20
C ILE A 180 35.77 -0.96 0.21
N ASP A 181 36.45 -0.73 1.32
CA ASP A 181 37.78 -1.27 1.59
C ASP A 181 37.67 -2.66 2.22
N LEU A 182 38.37 -3.62 1.62
CA LEU A 182 38.43 -5.02 2.01
C LEU A 182 39.88 -5.39 2.37
N PRO A 183 40.32 -5.14 3.61
CA PRO A 183 41.64 -5.54 4.07
C PRO A 183 41.69 -7.06 4.30
N LEU A 184 42.41 -7.79 3.46
CA LEU A 184 42.64 -9.22 3.61
C LEU A 184 43.71 -9.48 4.68
N ALA A 185 43.29 -9.45 5.94
CA ALA A 185 44.16 -9.71 7.10
C ALA A 185 44.44 -11.21 7.32
N ASP A 186 43.66 -12.11 6.70
CA ASP A 186 43.88 -13.55 6.82
C ASP A 186 45.20 -13.96 6.17
N LYS A 187 46.05 -14.67 6.92
CA LYS A 187 47.38 -15.09 6.46
C LYS A 187 47.31 -16.02 5.25
N GLY A 188 46.32 -16.91 5.20
CA GLY A 188 46.13 -17.84 4.08
C GLY A 188 45.75 -17.11 2.81
N LEU A 189 44.78 -16.20 2.91
CA LEU A 189 44.28 -15.41 1.80
C LEU A 189 45.33 -14.42 1.26
N ASN A 190 46.04 -13.74 2.15
CA ASN A 190 47.16 -12.87 1.82
C ASN A 190 48.28 -13.63 1.10
N THR A 191 48.66 -14.81 1.60
CA THR A 191 49.68 -15.66 0.95
C THR A 191 49.19 -16.17 -0.40
N TYR A 192 47.91 -16.51 -0.52
CA TYR A 192 47.29 -16.91 -1.79
C TYR A 192 47.42 -15.79 -2.81
N CYS A 193 46.91 -14.60 -2.52
CA CYS A 193 46.94 -13.44 -3.44
C CYS A 193 48.35 -13.01 -3.85
N LYS A 194 49.36 -13.19 -2.98
CA LYS A 194 50.77 -12.87 -3.27
C LYS A 194 51.55 -14.03 -3.91
N SER A 195 50.97 -15.23 -4.01
CA SER A 195 51.70 -16.42 -4.45
C SER A 195 52.08 -16.35 -5.92
N SER A 196 53.38 -16.43 -6.22
CA SER A 196 53.89 -16.53 -7.60
C SER A 196 53.74 -17.92 -8.21
N SER A 197 53.44 -18.93 -7.39
CA SER A 197 53.25 -20.33 -7.84
C SER A 197 51.88 -20.54 -8.46
N ILE A 198 50.91 -19.71 -8.10
CA ILE A 198 49.54 -19.76 -8.59
C ILE A 198 49.38 -18.64 -9.61
N LYS A 199 48.89 -18.94 -10.82
CA LYS A 199 48.69 -17.94 -11.87
C LYS A 199 47.32 -17.25 -11.81
N ILE A 200 46.39 -17.78 -11.02
CA ILE A 200 44.99 -17.36 -10.95
C ILE A 200 44.61 -17.14 -9.48
N HIS A 201 44.26 -15.91 -9.13
CA HIS A 201 44.00 -15.49 -7.75
C HIS A 201 42.54 -15.04 -7.57
N THR A 202 41.60 -15.88 -7.95
CA THR A 202 40.17 -15.55 -7.90
C THR A 202 39.57 -15.77 -6.52
N LEU A 203 38.95 -14.74 -5.95
CA LEU A 203 38.17 -14.77 -4.72
C LEU A 203 36.68 -14.68 -5.02
N PHE A 204 35.89 -15.42 -4.25
CA PHE A 204 34.44 -15.28 -4.24
C PHE A 204 34.04 -14.25 -3.19
N LEU A 205 33.60 -13.09 -3.66
CA LEU A 205 33.16 -11.98 -2.83
C LEU A 205 31.64 -11.98 -2.75
N GLN A 206 31.11 -12.03 -1.52
CA GLN A 206 29.71 -11.75 -1.23
C GLN A 206 29.61 -10.33 -0.67
N LEU A 207 28.87 -9.45 -1.34
CA LEU A 207 28.54 -8.12 -0.86
C LEU A 207 27.14 -8.13 -0.26
N GLN A 208 27.07 -7.96 1.05
CA GLN A 208 25.81 -7.82 1.78
C GLN A 208 25.51 -6.34 2.00
N MET A 209 24.47 -5.85 1.36
CA MET A 209 24.03 -4.47 1.44
C MET A 209 22.78 -4.39 2.31
N THR A 210 22.73 -3.41 3.19
CA THR A 210 21.60 -3.14 4.08
C THR A 210 21.28 -1.65 4.03
N LEU A 211 20.06 -1.34 3.64
CA LEU A 211 19.53 0.01 3.54
C LEU A 211 18.43 0.20 4.58
N ASN A 212 18.64 1.13 5.50
CA ASN A 212 17.63 1.57 6.46
C ASN A 212 17.00 2.87 5.96
N ILE A 213 15.71 2.84 5.72
CA ILE A 213 14.94 3.98 5.21
C ILE A 213 13.85 4.40 6.21
N SER A 214 13.43 5.66 6.10
CA SER A 214 12.27 6.17 6.82
C SER A 214 11.34 6.97 5.91
N TYR A 215 10.03 6.76 6.09
CA TYR A 215 8.97 7.48 5.38
C TYR A 215 7.68 7.44 6.20
N LEU A 216 6.89 8.52 6.23
CA LEU A 216 5.60 8.58 6.96
C LEU A 216 5.66 8.07 8.42
N SER A 217 6.75 8.36 9.16
CA SER A 217 6.99 7.84 10.52
C SER A 217 7.14 6.31 10.64
N HIS A 218 7.27 5.61 9.52
CA HIS A 218 7.65 4.21 9.42
C HIS A 218 9.15 4.11 9.12
N MET A 219 9.80 3.09 9.68
CA MET A 219 11.17 2.72 9.35
C MET A 219 11.18 1.31 8.78
N GLU A 220 11.95 1.11 7.73
CA GLU A 220 12.03 -0.16 7.02
C GLU A 220 13.49 -0.48 6.71
N GLN A 221 13.86 -1.74 6.86
CA GLN A 221 15.19 -2.23 6.52
C GLN A 221 15.09 -3.14 5.30
N LEU A 222 15.87 -2.82 4.26
CA LEU A 222 16.01 -3.60 3.04
C LEU A 222 17.41 -4.21 3.01
N SER A 223 17.50 -5.49 2.70
CA SER A 223 18.78 -6.19 2.55
C SER A 223 18.88 -6.83 1.17
N LEU A 224 20.06 -6.76 0.57
CA LEU A 224 20.38 -7.34 -0.73
C LEU A 224 21.77 -7.95 -0.67
N ASP A 225 21.90 -9.17 -1.17
CA ASP A 225 23.18 -9.86 -1.30
C ASP A 225 23.54 -10.01 -2.77
N THR A 226 24.76 -9.65 -3.12
CA THR A 226 25.34 -9.87 -4.46
C THR A 226 26.62 -10.67 -4.37
N TYR A 227 26.92 -11.40 -5.44
CA TYR A 227 28.03 -12.34 -5.49
C TYR A 227 28.87 -12.07 -6.73
N GLU A 228 30.17 -11.91 -6.55
CA GLU A 228 31.10 -11.52 -7.59
C GLU A 228 32.40 -12.29 -7.46
N TYR A 229 33.02 -12.57 -8.61
CA TYR A 229 34.36 -13.15 -8.66
C TYR A 229 35.36 -12.01 -8.91
N ILE A 230 36.26 -11.81 -7.97
CA ILE A 230 37.30 -10.78 -8.05
C ILE A 230 38.67 -11.43 -8.15
N ASP A 231 39.60 -10.84 -8.89
CA ASP A 231 40.98 -11.30 -8.92
C ASP A 231 41.84 -10.41 -7.99
N CYS A 232 42.49 -11.04 -7.01
CA CYS A 232 43.34 -10.38 -6.01
C CYS A 232 44.83 -10.42 -6.35
N GLY A 233 45.22 -11.01 -7.49
CA GLY A 233 46.62 -11.16 -7.91
C GLY A 233 47.13 -10.02 -8.79
N THR A 234 46.24 -9.18 -9.30
CA THR A 234 46.57 -8.08 -10.22
C THR A 234 46.10 -6.73 -9.68
N ASN A 235 46.86 -5.66 -9.98
CA ASN A 235 46.65 -4.33 -9.36
C ASN A 235 45.30 -3.68 -9.70
N SER A 236 44.67 -4.06 -10.82
CA SER A 236 43.38 -3.52 -11.23
C SER A 236 42.63 -4.60 -11.99
N THR A 237 41.41 -4.89 -11.55
CA THR A 237 40.51 -5.82 -12.22
C THR A 237 39.18 -5.13 -12.51
N THR A 238 38.75 -5.22 -13.76
CA THR A 238 37.37 -4.91 -14.15
C THR A 238 36.57 -6.20 -14.04
N PRO A 239 35.63 -6.31 -13.09
CA PRO A 239 34.83 -7.52 -12.95
C PRO A 239 33.99 -7.74 -14.20
N HIS A 240 33.85 -9.00 -14.60
CA HIS A 240 33.01 -9.36 -15.73
C HIS A 240 31.54 -9.30 -15.30
N PRO A 241 30.70 -8.46 -15.94
CA PRO A 241 29.30 -8.36 -15.57
C PRO A 241 28.62 -9.72 -15.75
N VAL A 242 28.03 -10.23 -14.67
CA VAL A 242 27.20 -11.44 -14.71
C VAL A 242 25.92 -11.09 -15.46
N ARG A 243 25.79 -11.60 -16.68
CA ARG A 243 24.64 -11.38 -17.58
C ARG A 243 23.45 -12.26 -17.23
#